data_AF-A0A955J9R6-F1
#
_entry.id   AF-A0A955J9R6-F1
#
_cell.length_a   1.000
_cell.length_b   1.000
_cell.length_c   1.000
_cell.angle_alpha   90.00
_cell.angle_beta   90.00
_cell.angle_gamma   90.00
#
_symmetry.space_group_name_H-M   'P 1'
#
loop_
_entity.id
_entity.type
_entity.pdbx_description
1 polymer ?
#
loop_
_entity_poly.entity_id
_entity_poly.type
_entity_poly.pdbx_seq_one_letter_code
_entity_poly.pdbx_strand_id
1 'polypeptide(L)'
;MRRILLPQPLCHQVDVLRHRARLKVVVCGRRWGKSLLGLIACVEGHGPPDSGYRGALEGAQIWWIAPTYPQGVLIWRDLKKALAGAWVEKREKEMRITLPGGGSVTVKSADNPDALRGVGLDGVVLDEAAFMSEEAWVNGIRPALADRQGWALFLTTPNGMNWVHSLFETAAASEDWARWQRPTSDNPIIPAKELEAARRD
;
A
#
# COMPACT_ATOMS: atom_id res chain seq x y z
N MET A 1 10.16 2.13 25.43
CA MET A 1 9.44 1.95 24.16
C MET A 1 10.27 1.01 23.29
N ARG A 2 9.76 -0.17 22.88
CA ARG A 2 10.53 -1.10 22.03
C ARG A 2 10.63 -0.54 20.61
N ARG A 3 11.80 -0.69 19.98
CA ARG A 3 12.11 -0.14 18.66
C ARG A 3 11.35 -0.92 17.58
N ILE A 4 10.57 -0.23 16.75
CA ILE A 4 9.96 -0.81 15.55
C ILE A 4 11.08 -1.09 14.55
N LEU A 5 11.10 -2.29 13.99
CA LEU A 5 12.08 -2.71 13.00
C LEU A 5 11.45 -2.60 11.61
N LEU A 6 11.29 -1.37 11.12
CA LEU A 6 10.96 -1.17 9.72
C LEU A 6 12.23 -1.23 8.86
N PRO A 7 12.16 -1.89 7.69
CA PRO A 7 13.25 -1.80 6.73
C PRO A 7 13.33 -0.38 6.19
N GLN A 8 14.54 0.08 5.87
CA GLN A 8 14.72 1.36 5.19
C GLN A 8 14.20 1.26 3.74
N PRO A 9 13.64 2.35 3.19
CA PRO A 9 13.24 2.36 1.80
C PRO A 9 14.45 2.21 0.89
N LEU A 10 14.28 1.51 -0.21
CA LEU A 10 15.29 1.44 -1.27
C LEU A 10 15.37 2.80 -1.97
N CYS A 11 16.55 3.16 -2.50
CA CYS A 11 16.78 4.49 -3.05
C CYS A 11 15.76 4.88 -4.14
N HIS A 12 15.36 3.93 -4.97
CA HIS A 12 14.40 4.11 -6.07
C HIS A 12 12.93 4.15 -5.60
N GLN A 13 12.66 3.91 -4.32
CA GLN A 13 11.33 4.00 -3.71
C GLN A 13 11.09 5.36 -3.03
N VAL A 14 12.18 6.10 -2.77
CA VAL A 14 12.14 7.35 -2.00
C VAL A 14 11.31 8.42 -2.70
N ASP A 15 11.37 8.50 -4.03
CA ASP A 15 10.55 9.43 -4.81
C ASP A 15 9.07 9.13 -4.63
N VAL A 16 8.67 7.86 -4.70
CA VAL A 16 7.29 7.43 -4.48
C VAL A 16 6.84 7.74 -3.06
N LEU A 17 7.63 7.38 -2.04
CA LEU A 17 7.27 7.64 -0.64
C LEU A 17 7.11 9.14 -0.38
N ARG A 18 8.08 9.96 -0.80
CA ARG A 18 8.11 11.38 -0.45
C ARG A 18 7.26 12.28 -1.35
N HIS A 19 6.67 11.75 -2.42
CA HIS A 19 5.80 12.54 -3.29
C HIS A 19 4.57 13.08 -2.56
N ARG A 20 4.16 14.32 -2.86
CA ARG A 20 3.03 15.02 -2.22
C ARG A 20 1.65 14.54 -2.67
N ALA A 21 1.52 13.89 -3.82
CA ALA A 21 0.22 13.40 -4.27
C ALA A 21 -0.43 12.50 -3.21
N ARG A 22 -1.70 12.75 -2.93
CA ARG A 22 -2.51 11.99 -1.97
C ARG A 22 -2.80 10.57 -2.46
N LEU A 23 -2.87 10.41 -3.78
CA LEU A 23 -3.29 9.17 -4.44
C LEU A 23 -2.19 8.76 -5.41
N LYS A 24 -1.64 7.56 -5.24
CA LYS A 24 -0.42 7.12 -5.94
C LYS A 24 -0.65 5.79 -6.64
N VAL A 25 -0.48 5.77 -7.96
CA VAL A 25 -0.59 4.54 -8.76
C VAL A 25 0.79 4.03 -9.14
N VAL A 26 1.19 2.90 -8.58
CA VAL A 26 2.54 2.32 -8.71
C VAL A 26 2.45 1.00 -9.47
N VAL A 27 2.62 1.09 -10.79
CA VAL A 27 2.60 -0.04 -11.72
C VAL A 27 4.03 -0.49 -12.00
N CYS A 28 4.60 -1.30 -11.12
CA CYS A 28 6.01 -1.68 -11.21
C CYS A 28 6.20 -3.19 -11.35
N GLY A 29 7.33 -3.60 -11.94
CA GLY A 29 7.66 -5.00 -12.17
C GLY A 29 7.68 -5.87 -10.89
N ARG A 30 7.68 -7.19 -11.08
CA ARG A 30 7.89 -8.15 -9.98
C ARG A 30 9.24 -7.87 -9.32
N ARG A 31 9.37 -8.10 -8.01
CA ARG A 31 10.61 -7.81 -7.24
C ARG A 31 11.07 -6.34 -7.22
N TRP A 32 10.28 -5.37 -7.69
CA TRP A 32 10.61 -3.94 -7.52
C TRP A 32 10.59 -3.47 -6.05
N GLY A 33 9.91 -4.22 -5.18
CA GLY A 33 9.80 -3.92 -3.74
C GLY A 33 8.51 -3.21 -3.34
N LYS A 34 7.43 -3.34 -4.11
CA LYS A 34 6.13 -2.69 -3.86
C LYS A 34 5.57 -2.98 -2.46
N SER A 35 5.59 -4.22 -2.00
CA SER A 35 5.08 -4.56 -0.67
C SER A 35 5.92 -3.92 0.46
N LEU A 36 7.23 -3.74 0.27
CA LEU A 36 8.06 -2.99 1.21
C LEU A 36 7.64 -1.52 1.27
N LEU A 37 7.42 -0.90 0.11
CA LEU A 37 6.90 0.47 -0.01
C LEU A 37 5.57 0.62 0.74
N GLY A 38 4.63 -0.32 0.54
CA GLY A 38 3.35 -0.36 1.24
C GLY A 38 3.49 -0.49 2.75
N LEU A 39 4.39 -1.36 3.23
CA LEU A 39 4.67 -1.54 4.66
C LEU A 39 5.15 -0.26 5.32
N ILE A 40 6.13 0.42 4.70
CA ILE A 40 6.64 1.69 5.21
C ILE A 40 5.50 2.72 5.25
N ALA A 41 4.75 2.88 4.16
CA ALA A 41 3.65 3.83 4.08
C ALA A 41 2.55 3.56 5.12
N CYS A 42 2.19 2.28 5.36
CA CYS A 42 1.19 1.95 6.37
C CYS A 42 1.62 2.36 7.79
N VAL A 43 2.90 2.23 8.11
CA VAL A 43 3.38 2.43 9.48
C VAL A 43 3.79 3.88 9.72
N GLU A 44 4.50 4.50 8.78
CA GLU A 44 5.06 5.86 8.90
C GLU A 44 4.27 6.94 8.15
N GLY A 45 3.38 6.56 7.23
CA GLY A 45 2.72 7.50 6.34
C GLY A 45 3.55 7.80 5.10
N HIS A 46 3.20 8.85 4.37
CA HIS A 46 3.94 9.23 3.16
C HIS A 46 3.94 10.73 2.88
N GLY A 47 4.69 11.13 1.87
CA GLY A 47 4.84 12.51 1.46
C GLY A 47 5.88 13.26 2.28
N PRO A 48 6.02 14.57 2.06
CA PRO A 48 6.83 15.43 2.91
C PRO A 48 6.20 15.56 4.31
N PRO A 49 6.96 15.98 5.35
CA PRO A 49 6.46 16.07 6.73
C PRO A 49 5.22 16.96 6.92
N ASP A 50 4.98 17.92 6.03
CA ASP A 50 3.85 18.85 6.04
C ASP A 50 2.63 18.33 5.24
N SER A 51 2.67 17.10 4.72
CA SER A 51 1.60 16.53 3.90
C SER A 51 0.34 16.19 4.69
N GLY A 52 0.49 15.88 5.99
CA GLY A 52 -0.58 15.35 6.83
C GLY A 52 -0.98 13.90 6.54
N TYR A 53 -0.29 13.19 5.62
CA TYR A 53 -0.57 11.79 5.28
C TYR A 53 0.10 10.83 6.26
N ARG A 54 -0.50 10.78 7.44
CA ARG A 54 -0.01 10.03 8.60
C ARG A 54 -0.05 8.53 8.41
N GLY A 55 0.90 7.85 9.06
CA GLY A 55 0.90 6.40 9.24
C GLY A 55 0.29 5.96 10.57
N ALA A 56 0.21 4.64 10.77
CA ALA A 56 -0.34 4.07 12.01
C ALA A 56 0.42 4.50 13.27
N LEU A 57 1.71 4.86 13.17
CA LEU A 57 2.48 5.41 14.30
C LEU A 57 1.97 6.76 14.81
N GLU A 58 1.29 7.52 13.95
CA GLU A 58 0.79 8.86 14.24
C GLU A 58 -0.72 8.87 14.49
N GLY A 59 -1.30 7.71 14.83
CA GLY A 59 -2.72 7.59 15.16
C GLY A 59 -3.65 7.26 13.98
N ALA A 60 -3.10 7.10 12.77
CA ALA A 60 -3.89 6.89 11.56
C ALA A 60 -4.59 5.53 11.51
N GLN A 61 -5.80 5.48 10.95
CA GLN A 61 -6.52 4.24 10.65
C GLN A 61 -6.21 3.79 9.22
N ILE A 62 -5.42 2.72 9.10
CA ILE A 62 -4.88 2.24 7.84
C ILE A 62 -5.43 0.86 7.48
N TRP A 63 -5.84 0.69 6.23
CA TRP A 63 -6.10 -0.63 5.66
C TRP A 63 -5.03 -1.06 4.67
N TRP A 64 -4.68 -2.34 4.70
CA TRP A 64 -3.93 -2.99 3.64
C TRP A 64 -4.81 -4.05 3.01
N ILE A 65 -5.22 -3.82 1.76
CA ILE A 65 -6.19 -4.63 1.06
C ILE A 65 -5.44 -5.53 0.08
N ALA A 66 -5.65 -6.83 0.18
CA ALA A 66 -5.20 -7.82 -0.79
C ALA A 66 -6.37 -8.22 -1.71
N PRO A 67 -6.13 -8.80 -2.89
CA PRO A 67 -7.21 -9.23 -3.77
C PRO A 67 -8.04 -10.36 -3.13
N THR A 68 -7.37 -11.28 -2.42
CA THR A 68 -7.99 -12.46 -1.79
C THR A 68 -7.55 -12.63 -0.34
N TYR A 69 -8.35 -13.33 0.46
CA TYR A 69 -8.03 -13.62 1.86
C TYR A 69 -6.68 -14.35 2.04
N PRO A 70 -6.34 -15.40 1.26
CA PRO A 70 -5.03 -16.07 1.38
C PRO A 70 -3.84 -15.14 1.12
N GLN A 71 -3.95 -14.20 0.17
CA GLN A 71 -2.92 -13.19 -0.06
C GLN A 71 -2.82 -12.23 1.13
N GLY A 72 -3.96 -11.84 1.71
CA GLY A 72 -4.01 -11.06 2.96
C GLY A 72 -3.29 -11.74 4.13
N VAL A 73 -3.40 -13.06 4.26
CA VAL A 73 -2.69 -13.81 5.33
C VAL A 73 -1.16 -13.67 5.22
N LEU A 74 -0.61 -13.59 4.01
CA LEU A 74 0.83 -13.38 3.79
C LEU A 74 1.27 -11.98 4.25
N ILE A 75 0.51 -10.94 3.85
CA ILE A 75 0.73 -9.56 4.30
C ILE A 75 0.62 -9.47 5.82
N TRP A 76 -0.38 -10.12 6.42
CA TRP A 76 -0.58 -10.16 7.86
C TRP A 76 0.62 -10.77 8.61
N ARG A 77 1.18 -11.87 8.08
CA ARG A 77 2.40 -12.48 8.64
C ARG A 77 3.57 -11.50 8.62
N ASP A 78 3.75 -10.76 7.54
CA ASP A 78 4.88 -9.84 7.37
C ASP A 78 4.71 -8.59 8.24
N LEU A 79 3.49 -8.06 8.39
CA LEU A 79 3.15 -7.02 9.36
C LEU A 79 3.44 -7.44 10.79
N LYS A 80 3.06 -8.67 11.19
CA LYS A 80 3.35 -9.20 12.54
C LYS A 80 4.84 -9.27 12.81
N LYS A 81 5.67 -9.58 11.81
CA LYS A 81 7.13 -9.60 11.95
C LYS A 81 7.68 -8.18 12.09
N ALA A 82 7.27 -7.26 11.23
CA ALA A 82 7.76 -5.88 11.23
C ALA A 82 7.40 -5.11 12.52
N LEU A 83 6.21 -5.37 13.07
CA LEU A 83 5.68 -4.70 14.26
C LEU A 83 5.84 -5.52 15.54
N ALA A 84 6.65 -6.59 15.52
CA ALA A 84 6.81 -7.51 16.64
C ALA A 84 7.21 -6.77 17.93
N GLY A 85 6.35 -6.85 18.94
CA GLY A 85 6.59 -6.23 20.25
C GLY A 85 6.38 -4.71 20.30
N ALA A 86 5.80 -4.11 19.25
CA ALA A 86 5.47 -2.69 19.18
C ALA A 86 3.96 -2.38 19.31
N TRP A 87 3.09 -3.38 19.24
CA TRP A 87 1.64 -3.19 19.32
C TRP A 87 1.12 -3.16 20.77
N VAL A 88 0.04 -2.40 21.00
CA VAL A 88 -0.75 -2.44 22.24
C VAL A 88 -1.87 -3.47 22.16
N GLU A 89 -2.37 -3.75 20.96
CA GLU A 89 -3.37 -4.79 20.71
C GLU A 89 -3.08 -5.47 19.38
N LYS A 90 -3.26 -6.79 19.34
CA LYS A 90 -3.22 -7.59 18.11
C LYS A 90 -4.41 -8.52 18.07
N ARG A 91 -5.25 -8.37 17.05
CA ARG A 91 -6.43 -9.21 16.82
C ARG A 91 -6.19 -10.10 15.61
N GLU A 92 -6.09 -11.41 15.83
CA GLU A 92 -5.79 -12.38 14.75
C GLU A 92 -6.98 -12.58 13.81
N LYS A 93 -8.21 -12.62 14.32
CA LYS A 93 -9.41 -12.86 13.50
C LYS A 93 -9.68 -11.72 12.53
N GLU A 94 -9.55 -10.48 13.01
CA GLU A 94 -9.71 -9.27 12.22
C GLU A 94 -8.44 -8.88 11.44
N MET A 95 -7.32 -9.58 11.65
CA MET A 95 -5.99 -9.23 11.12
C MET A 95 -5.64 -7.76 11.36
N ARG A 96 -5.81 -7.30 12.62
CA ARG A 96 -5.59 -5.92 13.04
C ARG A 96 -4.47 -5.82 14.07
N ILE A 97 -3.55 -4.89 13.84
CA ILE A 97 -2.57 -4.41 14.83
C ILE A 97 -2.91 -2.97 15.21
N THR A 98 -3.01 -2.69 16.50
CA THR A 98 -3.14 -1.34 17.05
C THR A 98 -1.82 -0.95 17.72
N LEU A 99 -1.31 0.24 17.39
CA LEU A 99 -0.05 0.77 17.89
C LEU A 99 -0.27 1.77 19.05
N PRO A 100 0.76 2.04 19.87
CA PRO A 100 0.75 3.17 20.79
C PRO A 100 0.39 4.45 20.03
N GLY A 101 -0.50 5.28 20.60
CA GLY A 101 -1.03 6.46 19.91
C GLY A 101 -2.36 6.24 19.19
N GLY A 102 -2.89 5.01 19.18
CA GLY A 102 -4.27 4.70 18.74
C GLY A 102 -4.42 4.40 17.25
N GLY A 103 -3.35 4.50 16.47
CA GLY A 103 -3.37 4.13 15.05
C GLY A 103 -3.40 2.62 14.87
N SER A 104 -3.92 2.18 13.72
CA SER A 104 -4.06 0.76 13.44
C SER A 104 -3.76 0.42 11.98
N VAL A 105 -3.24 -0.79 11.77
CA VAL A 105 -3.14 -1.42 10.44
C VAL A 105 -4.04 -2.64 10.44
N THR A 106 -5.03 -2.67 9.56
CA THR A 106 -5.95 -3.81 9.38
C THR A 106 -5.77 -4.40 7.99
N VAL A 107 -5.55 -5.71 7.91
CA VAL A 107 -5.52 -6.41 6.61
C VAL A 107 -6.94 -6.79 6.20
N LYS A 108 -7.30 -6.47 4.97
CA LYS A 108 -8.60 -6.78 4.37
C LYS A 108 -8.42 -7.50 3.04
N SER A 109 -9.50 -8.07 2.55
CA SER A 109 -9.55 -8.73 1.25
C SER A 109 -10.63 -8.08 0.39
N ALA A 110 -10.35 -7.93 -0.90
CA ALA A 110 -11.30 -7.39 -1.89
C ALA A 110 -12.29 -8.43 -2.41
N ASP A 111 -12.09 -9.73 -2.12
CA ASP A 111 -13.04 -10.80 -2.43
C ASP A 111 -14.38 -10.70 -1.65
N ASN A 112 -14.44 -9.85 -0.62
CA ASN A 112 -15.67 -9.47 0.07
C ASN A 112 -15.84 -7.93 0.09
N PRO A 113 -16.37 -7.33 -0.99
CA PRO A 113 -16.52 -5.88 -1.12
C PRO A 113 -17.42 -5.24 -0.04
N ASP A 114 -18.39 -5.98 0.51
CA ASP A 114 -19.27 -5.46 1.56
C ASP A 114 -18.51 -5.21 2.87
N ALA A 115 -17.47 -6.01 3.14
CA ALA A 115 -16.59 -5.82 4.29
C ALA A 115 -15.64 -4.61 4.17
N LEU A 116 -15.65 -3.93 3.01
CA LEU A 116 -14.85 -2.72 2.75
C LEU A 116 -15.63 -1.41 2.95
N ARG A 117 -16.88 -1.47 3.44
CA ARG A 117 -17.73 -0.29 3.63
C ARG A 117 -17.77 0.15 5.11
N GLY A 118 -18.17 1.40 5.33
CA GLY A 118 -18.61 1.89 6.65
C GLY A 118 -17.51 2.24 7.65
N VAL A 119 -16.26 2.42 7.22
CA VAL A 119 -15.15 2.85 8.09
C VAL A 119 -14.46 4.07 7.49
N GLY A 120 -14.21 5.10 8.29
CA GLY A 120 -13.37 6.24 7.88
C GLY A 120 -11.88 5.88 7.96
N LEU A 121 -11.15 6.06 6.87
CA LEU A 121 -9.74 5.70 6.73
C LEU A 121 -8.87 6.93 6.53
N ASP A 122 -7.76 6.97 7.26
CA ASP A 122 -6.71 7.98 7.05
C ASP A 122 -5.78 7.56 5.89
N GLY A 123 -5.69 6.26 5.58
CA GLY A 123 -4.89 5.75 4.48
C GLY A 123 -5.21 4.31 4.08
N VAL A 124 -4.87 3.95 2.84
CA VAL A 124 -5.05 2.60 2.31
C VAL A 124 -3.92 2.20 1.37
N VAL A 125 -3.50 0.93 1.45
CA VAL A 125 -2.66 0.26 0.45
C VAL A 125 -3.50 -0.79 -0.25
N LEU A 126 -3.66 -0.69 -1.57
CA LEU A 126 -4.27 -1.73 -2.40
C LEU A 126 -3.15 -2.53 -3.05
N ASP A 127 -2.86 -3.71 -2.52
CA ASP A 127 -1.82 -4.60 -3.05
C ASP A 127 -2.38 -5.49 -4.15
N GLU A 128 -1.68 -5.57 -5.28
CA GLU A 128 -2.16 -6.19 -6.51
C GLU A 128 -3.52 -5.61 -6.98
N ALA A 129 -3.65 -4.28 -6.97
CA ALA A 129 -4.89 -3.55 -7.29
C ALA A 129 -5.53 -3.95 -8.64
N ALA A 130 -4.73 -4.29 -9.65
CA ALA A 130 -5.22 -4.73 -10.97
C ALA A 130 -6.05 -6.03 -10.94
N PHE A 131 -6.01 -6.77 -9.83
CA PHE A 131 -6.77 -8.01 -9.63
C PHE A 131 -8.01 -7.82 -8.73
N MET A 132 -8.29 -6.58 -8.33
CA MET A 132 -9.51 -6.21 -7.60
C MET A 132 -10.57 -5.70 -8.58
N SER A 133 -11.84 -5.72 -8.18
CA SER A 133 -12.89 -5.04 -8.93
C SER A 133 -12.79 -3.53 -8.76
N GLU A 134 -13.11 -2.78 -9.82
CA GLU A 134 -13.22 -1.32 -9.76
C GLU A 134 -14.28 -0.88 -8.73
N GLU A 135 -15.36 -1.67 -8.60
CA GLU A 135 -16.43 -1.43 -7.63
C GLU A 135 -15.93 -1.42 -6.18
N ALA A 136 -14.97 -2.28 -5.81
CA ALA A 136 -14.38 -2.27 -4.48
C ALA A 136 -13.71 -0.91 -4.19
N TRP A 137 -13.03 -0.34 -5.20
CA TRP A 137 -12.47 1.01 -5.11
C TRP A 137 -13.56 2.08 -5.06
N VAL A 138 -14.43 2.15 -6.08
CA VAL A 138 -15.38 3.25 -6.26
C VAL A 138 -16.45 3.29 -5.17
N ASN A 139 -16.98 2.14 -4.75
CA ASN A 139 -18.13 2.06 -3.84
C ASN A 139 -17.73 1.79 -2.38
N GLY A 140 -16.58 1.16 -2.15
CA GLY A 140 -16.10 0.81 -0.81
C GLY A 140 -15.02 1.75 -0.31
N ILE A 141 -13.86 1.70 -0.97
CA ILE A 141 -12.62 2.30 -0.44
C ILE A 141 -12.57 3.81 -0.65
N ARG A 142 -12.96 4.31 -1.83
CA ARG A 142 -12.91 5.74 -2.14
C ARG A 142 -13.80 6.57 -1.21
N PRO A 143 -15.05 6.19 -0.91
CA PRO A 143 -15.87 6.88 0.08
C PRO A 143 -15.27 6.85 1.48
N ALA A 144 -14.70 5.71 1.90
CA ALA A 144 -14.05 5.56 3.21
C ALA A 144 -12.89 6.54 3.44
N LEU A 145 -12.20 6.97 2.39
CA LEU A 145 -11.13 7.98 2.46
C LEU A 145 -11.65 9.42 2.43
N ALA A 146 -12.85 9.67 1.92
CA ALA A 146 -13.34 11.02 1.67
C ALA A 146 -13.50 11.82 2.96
N ASP A 147 -14.07 11.20 4.00
CA ASP A 147 -14.38 11.84 5.28
C ASP A 147 -13.14 12.38 6.00
N ARG A 148 -11.98 11.75 5.80
CA ARG A 148 -10.72 12.09 6.47
C ARG A 148 -9.68 12.67 5.53
N GLN A 149 -10.05 12.93 4.27
CA GLN A 149 -9.12 13.26 3.18
C GLN A 149 -7.93 12.29 3.12
N GLY A 150 -8.20 11.00 3.35
CA GLY A 150 -7.19 9.96 3.46
C GLY A 150 -6.45 9.72 2.16
N TRP A 151 -5.29 9.07 2.27
CA TRP A 151 -4.40 8.76 1.15
C TRP A 151 -4.58 7.34 0.61
N ALA A 152 -4.13 7.09 -0.63
CA ALA A 152 -4.19 5.76 -1.23
C ALA A 152 -2.93 5.44 -2.04
N LEU A 153 -2.44 4.21 -1.88
CA LEU A 153 -1.34 3.65 -2.66
C LEU A 153 -1.83 2.40 -3.40
N PHE A 154 -1.92 2.48 -4.72
CA PHE A 154 -2.26 1.37 -5.60
C PHE A 154 -0.97 0.69 -6.05
N LEU A 155 -0.72 -0.50 -5.53
CA LEU A 155 0.46 -1.29 -5.86
C LEU A 155 0.05 -2.39 -6.82
N THR A 156 0.67 -2.46 -7.99
CA THR A 156 0.36 -3.56 -8.90
C THR A 156 1.47 -3.81 -9.92
N THR A 157 1.28 -4.86 -10.71
CA THR A 157 2.04 -5.16 -11.93
C THR A 157 1.17 -4.84 -13.15
N PRO A 158 1.76 -4.53 -14.32
CA PRO A 158 0.98 -4.36 -15.54
C PRO A 158 0.11 -5.59 -15.81
N ASN A 159 -1.20 -5.39 -16.04
CA ASN A 159 -2.15 -6.48 -16.28
C ASN A 159 -3.24 -6.05 -17.28
N GLY A 160 -2.86 -5.93 -18.56
CA GLY A 160 -3.77 -5.54 -19.63
C GLY A 160 -4.39 -4.14 -19.46
N MET A 161 -5.42 -3.86 -20.27
CA MET A 161 -6.14 -2.58 -20.29
C MET A 161 -7.37 -2.63 -19.37
N ASN A 162 -7.13 -2.74 -18.06
CA ASN A 162 -8.18 -2.81 -17.06
C ASN A 162 -8.46 -1.45 -16.39
N TRP A 163 -9.29 -1.44 -15.35
CA TRP A 163 -9.64 -0.21 -14.62
C TRP A 163 -8.42 0.51 -14.02
N VAL A 164 -7.38 -0.21 -13.58
CA VAL A 164 -6.14 0.41 -13.09
C VAL A 164 -5.36 1.05 -14.22
N HIS A 165 -5.41 0.52 -15.45
CA HIS A 165 -4.86 1.20 -16.62
C HIS A 165 -5.59 2.52 -16.86
N SER A 166 -6.93 2.53 -16.86
CA SER A 166 -7.72 3.77 -16.98
C SER A 166 -7.42 4.76 -15.85
N LEU A 167 -7.26 4.27 -14.62
CA LEU A 167 -6.86 5.06 -13.46
C LEU A 167 -5.46 5.66 -13.65
N PHE A 168 -4.53 4.87 -14.17
CA PHE A 168 -3.16 5.29 -14.45
C PHE A 168 -3.12 6.40 -15.50
N GLU A 169 -3.94 6.33 -16.55
CA GLU A 169 -4.03 7.40 -17.55
C GLU A 169 -4.65 8.68 -17.00
N THR A 170 -5.76 8.55 -16.28
CA THR A 170 -6.44 9.73 -15.69
C THR A 170 -5.64 10.39 -14.57
N ALA A 171 -4.83 9.64 -13.83
CA ALA A 171 -3.92 10.15 -12.80
C ALA A 171 -2.89 11.16 -13.37
N ALA A 172 -2.57 11.11 -14.66
CA ALA A 172 -1.62 12.04 -15.28
C ALA A 172 -2.17 13.47 -15.39
N ALA A 173 -3.49 13.64 -15.32
CA ALA A 173 -4.19 14.91 -15.54
C ALA A 173 -4.61 15.61 -14.24
N SER A 174 -4.26 15.06 -13.06
CA SER A 174 -4.74 15.57 -11.77
C SER A 174 -3.59 15.79 -10.78
N GLU A 175 -3.57 16.96 -10.13
CA GLU A 175 -2.56 17.31 -9.12
C GLU A 175 -2.64 16.48 -7.83
N ASP A 176 -3.82 15.93 -7.53
CA ASP A 176 -4.07 15.04 -6.39
C ASP A 176 -3.46 13.64 -6.57
N TRP A 177 -3.13 13.31 -7.82
CA TRP A 177 -2.66 12.00 -8.24
C TRP A 177 -1.20 12.04 -8.70
N ALA A 178 -0.52 10.91 -8.56
CA ALA A 178 0.75 10.66 -9.21
C ALA A 178 0.86 9.21 -9.63
N ARG A 179 1.67 8.96 -10.66
CA ARG A 179 1.78 7.64 -11.27
C ARG A 179 3.24 7.28 -11.55
N TRP A 180 3.57 6.01 -11.31
CA TRP A 180 4.90 5.46 -11.56
C TRP A 180 4.77 4.15 -12.31
N GLN A 181 5.52 4.03 -13.41
CA GLN A 181 5.73 2.78 -14.09
C GLN A 181 7.22 2.51 -14.21
N ARG A 182 7.71 1.49 -13.51
CA ARG A 182 9.14 1.18 -13.46
C ARG A 182 9.43 -0.32 -13.59
N PRO A 183 10.46 -0.70 -14.35
CA PRO A 183 10.86 -2.09 -14.51
C PRO A 183 11.54 -2.63 -13.25
N THR A 184 11.63 -3.95 -13.14
CA THR A 184 12.38 -4.62 -12.06
C THR A 184 13.85 -4.20 -12.00
N SER A 185 14.44 -3.84 -13.15
CA SER A 185 15.83 -3.39 -13.25
C SER A 185 16.14 -2.08 -12.51
N ASP A 186 15.10 -1.35 -12.08
CA ASP A 186 15.25 -0.17 -11.24
C ASP A 186 15.61 -0.54 -9.78
N ASN A 187 15.40 -1.79 -9.37
CA ASN A 187 15.79 -2.25 -8.03
C ASN A 187 17.28 -2.64 -8.00
N PRO A 188 18.15 -1.90 -7.27
CA PRO A 188 19.59 -2.11 -7.27
C PRO A 188 20.03 -3.38 -6.55
N ILE A 189 19.13 -4.05 -5.80
CA ILE A 189 19.44 -5.27 -5.07
C ILE A 189 19.33 -6.51 -5.98
N ILE A 190 18.59 -6.42 -7.10
CA ILE A 190 18.41 -7.56 -7.99
C ILE A 190 19.70 -7.78 -8.80
N PRO A 191 20.35 -8.95 -8.70
CA PRO A 191 21.55 -9.23 -9.45
C PRO A 191 21.30 -9.15 -10.96
N ALA A 192 22.23 -8.56 -11.71
CA ALA A 192 22.09 -8.41 -13.17
C ALA A 192 21.81 -9.74 -13.89
N LYS A 193 22.39 -10.85 -13.41
CA LYS A 193 22.14 -12.20 -13.96
C LYS A 193 20.67 -12.63 -13.90
N GLU A 194 19.94 -12.22 -12.85
CA GLU A 194 18.50 -12.55 -12.69
C GLU A 194 17.66 -11.72 -13.66
N LEU A 195 18.05 -10.46 -13.92
CA LEU A 195 17.38 -9.60 -14.89
C LEU A 195 17.59 -10.12 -16.31
N GLU A 196 18.80 -10.58 -16.63
CA GLU A 196 19.12 -11.15 -17.94
C GLU A 196 18.43 -12.49 -18.19
N ALA A 197 18.24 -13.32 -17.16
CA ALA A 197 17.43 -14.53 -17.27
C ALA A 197 15.96 -14.20 -17.55
N ALA A 198 15.37 -13.29 -16.77
CA ALA A 198 13.97 -12.89 -16.91
C ALA A 198 13.62 -12.15 -18.22
N ARG A 199 14.63 -11.68 -18.98
CA ARG A 199 14.45 -11.10 -20.32
C ARG A 199 14.40 -12.15 -21.43
N ARG A 200 14.89 -13.37 -21.17
CA ARG A 200 14.95 -14.48 -22.13
C ARG A 200 13.73 -15.40 -22.06
N ASP A 201 13.02 -15.35 -20.93
CA ASP A 201 11.73 -16.02 -20.69
C ASP A 201 10.56 -15.16 -21.16
#